data_AF-A0A520JZ21-F1
#
_entry.id   AF-A0A520JZ21-F1
#
_cell.length_a   1.000
_cell.length_b   1.000
_cell.length_c   1.000
_cell.angle_alpha   90.00
_cell.angle_beta   90.00
_cell.angle_gamma   90.00
#
_symmetry.space_group_name_H-M   'P 1'
#
loop_
_entity.id
_entity.type
_entity.pdbx_description
1 polymer ?
#
loop_
_entity_poly.entity_id
_entity_poly.type
_entity_poly.pdbx_seq_one_letter_code
_entity_poly.pdbx_strand_id
1 'polypeptide(L)'
;MTAQHYFLTTTSQFLRTVPPEIASEILNQTLDRIMPEGEGQDFIVFSPEARDERIEDEGRTLILPTKAPRKCYAKLDDFGSVEALRDFSGLPALHTQYLVTVMLAEDY
;
A
#
# COMPACT_ATOMS: atom_id res chain seq x y z
N MET A 1 -15.79 10.19 7.51
CA MET A 1 -14.35 10.13 7.20
C MET A 1 -13.65 9.63 8.45
N THR A 2 -13.40 8.33 8.53
CA THR A 2 -12.54 7.74 9.56
C THR A 2 -11.11 8.21 9.28
N ALA A 3 -10.43 8.77 10.28
CA ALA A 3 -9.03 9.16 10.13
C ALA A 3 -8.23 7.90 9.79
N GLN A 4 -7.49 7.94 8.68
CA GLN A 4 -6.63 6.83 8.29
C GLN A 4 -5.43 6.79 9.24
N HIS A 5 -5.38 5.74 10.06
CA HIS A 5 -4.33 5.55 11.07
C HIS A 5 -3.22 4.66 10.52
N TYR A 6 -2.53 5.04 9.45
CA TYR A 6 -1.34 4.32 9.00
C TYR A 6 -0.25 5.28 8.53
N PHE A 7 0.99 4.84 8.61
CA PHE A 7 2.13 5.52 8.04
C PHE A 7 2.38 4.96 6.64
N LEU A 8 2.42 5.82 5.61
CA LEU A 8 2.71 5.39 4.24
C LEU A 8 4.17 5.63 3.89
N THR A 9 4.80 4.65 3.27
CA THR A 9 6.14 4.73 2.69
C THR A 9 6.19 4.08 1.31
N THR A 10 7.24 4.38 0.55
CA THR A 10 7.45 3.85 -0.81
C THR A 10 8.88 3.37 -0.99
N THR A 11 9.11 2.30 -1.76
CA THR A 11 10.47 1.91 -2.13
C THR A 11 11.09 2.94 -3.09
N SER A 12 12.41 3.11 -3.01
CA SER A 12 13.14 3.99 -3.94
C SER A 12 12.96 3.54 -5.40
N GLN A 13 12.84 2.24 -5.62
CA GLN A 13 12.71 1.68 -6.96
C GLN A 13 11.34 1.99 -7.58
N PHE A 14 10.27 1.98 -6.78
CA PHE A 14 8.95 2.46 -7.19
C PHE A 14 9.01 3.90 -7.71
N LEU A 15 9.57 4.83 -6.90
CA LEU A 15 9.67 6.24 -7.27
C LEU A 15 10.54 6.51 -8.51
N ARG A 16 11.51 5.63 -8.79
CA ARG A 16 12.39 5.74 -9.98
C ARG A 16 11.76 5.17 -11.24
N THR A 17 10.86 4.19 -11.09
CA THR A 17 10.32 3.42 -12.21
C THR A 17 8.96 3.92 -12.66
N VAL A 18 8.12 4.34 -11.71
CA VAL A 18 6.76 4.79 -11.99
C VAL A 18 6.76 6.30 -12.22
N PRO A 19 6.21 6.80 -13.35
CA PRO A 19 6.08 8.23 -13.60
C PRO A 19 5.34 8.95 -12.45
N PRO A 20 5.73 10.19 -12.08
CA PRO A 20 5.19 10.87 -10.90
C PRO A 20 3.67 10.99 -10.86
N GLU A 21 3.02 11.22 -12.00
CA GLU A 21 1.56 11.34 -12.10
C GLU A 21 0.87 10.01 -11.79
N ILE A 22 1.42 8.91 -12.29
CA ILE A 22 0.91 7.55 -12.07
C ILE A 22 1.22 7.11 -10.64
N ALA A 23 2.40 7.44 -10.12
CA ALA A 23 2.77 7.16 -8.74
C ALA A 23 1.80 7.87 -7.79
N SER A 24 1.48 9.14 -8.04
CA SER A 24 0.50 9.90 -7.26
C SER A 24 -0.89 9.27 -7.31
N GLU A 25 -1.34 8.79 -8.47
CA GLU A 25 -2.60 8.06 -8.61
C GLU A 25 -2.61 6.78 -7.76
N ILE A 26 -1.54 5.97 -7.84
CA ILE A 26 -1.39 4.74 -7.05
C ILE A 26 -1.40 5.04 -5.55
N LEU A 27 -0.69 6.08 -5.12
CA LEU A 27 -0.65 6.48 -3.72
C LEU A 27 -2.02 6.93 -3.21
N ASN A 28 -2.75 7.73 -3.98
CA ASN A 28 -4.10 8.15 -3.61
C ASN A 28 -5.05 6.96 -3.54
N GLN A 29 -5.03 6.06 -4.53
CA GLN A 29 -5.87 4.86 -4.50
C GLN A 29 -5.50 3.93 -3.34
N THR A 30 -4.22 3.85 -2.99
CA THR A 30 -3.75 3.10 -1.82
C THR A 30 -4.33 3.70 -0.55
N LEU A 31 -4.17 5.01 -0.37
CA LEU A 31 -4.72 5.73 0.78
C LEU A 31 -6.23 5.53 0.85
N ASP A 32 -6.98 5.65 -0.24
CA ASP A 32 -8.44 5.59 -0.20
C ASP A 32 -9.01 4.21 0.12
N ARG A 33 -8.26 3.14 -0.14
CA ARG A 33 -8.81 1.78 -0.21
C ARG A 33 -8.17 0.77 0.73
N ILE A 34 -6.95 1.00 1.20
CA ILE A 34 -6.26 0.03 2.05
C ILE A 34 -6.87 0.03 3.45
N MET A 35 -7.10 -1.17 4.01
CA MET A 35 -7.71 -1.36 5.32
C MET A 35 -7.03 -2.51 6.08
N PRO A 36 -7.04 -2.48 7.42
CA PRO A 36 -6.55 -3.59 8.24
C PRO A 36 -7.17 -4.94 7.90
N GLU A 37 -6.42 -6.01 8.16
CA GLU A 37 -6.91 -7.38 8.05
C GLU A 37 -8.18 -7.55 8.91
N GLY A 38 -9.23 -8.14 8.32
CA GLY A 38 -10.53 -8.30 8.97
C GLY A 38 -11.48 -7.10 8.84
N GLU A 39 -10.99 -5.94 8.40
CA GLU A 39 -11.80 -4.75 8.09
C GLU A 39 -11.97 -4.51 6.59
N GLY A 40 -11.01 -4.98 5.77
CA GLY A 40 -11.08 -4.87 4.31
C GLY A 40 -9.84 -5.46 3.63
N GLN A 41 -9.30 -4.72 2.65
CA GLN A 41 -8.16 -5.17 1.85
C GLN A 41 -6.85 -4.62 2.39
N ASP A 42 -6.04 -5.49 2.97
CA ASP A 42 -4.70 -5.19 3.50
C ASP A 42 -3.61 -5.29 2.43
N PHE A 43 -3.98 -5.78 1.24
CA PHE A 43 -3.10 -5.90 0.09
C PHE A 43 -3.77 -5.39 -1.19
N ILE A 44 -3.09 -4.51 -1.92
CA ILE A 44 -3.57 -3.98 -3.21
C ILE A 44 -2.54 -4.26 -4.30
N VAL A 45 -2.99 -4.85 -5.39
CA VAL A 45 -2.21 -5.15 -6.59
C VAL A 45 -2.61 -4.21 -7.72
N PHE A 46 -1.71 -3.30 -8.09
CA PHE A 46 -1.84 -2.46 -9.27
C PHE A 46 -1.20 -3.18 -10.45
N SER A 47 -2.02 -3.76 -11.34
CA SER A 47 -1.53 -4.55 -12.47
C SER A 47 -1.82 -3.89 -13.83
N PRO A 48 -0.81 -3.67 -14.69
CA PRO A 48 -1.05 -3.16 -16.05
C PRO A 48 -1.76 -4.18 -16.96
N GLU A 49 -1.84 -5.45 -16.54
CA GLU A 49 -2.50 -6.53 -17.26
C GLU A 49 -3.95 -6.73 -16.79
N ALA A 50 -4.32 -6.17 -15.63
CA ALA A 50 -5.69 -6.22 -15.16
C ALA A 50 -6.57 -5.34 -16.05
N ARG A 51 -7.71 -5.89 -16.49
CA ARG A 51 -8.71 -5.16 -17.27
C ARG A 51 -9.70 -4.43 -16.37
N ASP A 52 -10.10 -5.09 -15.29
CA ASP A 52 -11.14 -4.65 -14.38
C ASP A 52 -10.69 -4.83 -12.94
N GLU A 53 -11.32 -4.06 -12.05
CA GLU A 53 -11.19 -4.19 -10.60
C GLU A 53 -11.80 -5.51 -10.12
N ARG A 54 -11.11 -6.20 -9.22
CA ARG A 54 -11.62 -7.43 -8.58
C ARG A 54 -10.99 -7.68 -7.23
N ILE A 55 -11.64 -8.51 -6.43
CA ILE A 55 -11.19 -8.91 -5.10
C ILE A 55 -10.85 -10.40 -5.13
N GLU A 56 -9.69 -10.76 -4.57
CA GLU A 56 -9.18 -12.13 -4.44
C GLU A 56 -8.83 -12.42 -2.97
N ASP A 57 -8.31 -13.62 -2.70
CA ASP A 57 -7.83 -14.06 -1.39
C ASP A 57 -8.84 -13.83 -0.25
N GLU A 58 -10.05 -14.36 -0.43
CA GLU A 58 -11.14 -14.31 0.56
C GLU A 58 -11.55 -12.89 0.98
N GLY A 59 -11.25 -11.88 0.16
CA GLY A 59 -11.60 -10.50 0.46
C GLY A 59 -10.41 -9.63 0.87
N ARG A 60 -9.20 -10.18 0.96
CA ARG A 60 -8.00 -9.48 1.43
C ARG A 60 -7.25 -8.72 0.34
N THR A 61 -7.26 -9.26 -0.88
CA THR A 61 -6.48 -8.69 -1.98
C THR A 61 -7.37 -7.93 -2.94
N LEU A 62 -7.14 -6.63 -3.10
CA LEU A 62 -7.75 -5.81 -4.15
C LEU A 62 -6.84 -5.76 -5.38
N ILE A 63 -7.35 -6.14 -6.55
CA ILE A 63 -6.62 -6.00 -7.82
C ILE A 63 -7.21 -4.85 -8.62
N LEU A 64 -6.36 -3.90 -9.00
CA LEU A 64 -6.72 -2.71 -9.75
C LEU A 64 -5.95 -2.63 -11.08
N PRO A 65 -6.60 -2.22 -12.18
CA PRO A 65 -5.91 -1.85 -13.41
C PRO A 65 -5.03 -0.61 -13.15
N THR A 66 -3.87 -0.55 -13.78
CA THR A 66 -2.99 0.63 -13.69
C THR A 66 -2.33 0.94 -15.03
N LYS A 67 -1.90 2.19 -15.19
CA LYS A 67 -1.07 2.65 -16.31
C LYS A 67 0.42 2.53 -16.00
N ALA A 68 0.80 2.10 -14.80
CA ALA A 68 2.20 1.92 -14.45
C ALA A 68 2.88 0.92 -15.39
N PRO A 69 4.15 1.14 -15.75
CA PRO A 69 4.87 0.25 -16.67
C PRO A 69 5.11 -1.15 -16.08
N ARG A 70 4.97 -1.30 -14.76
CA ARG A 70 5.19 -2.55 -14.03
C ARG A 70 4.13 -2.74 -12.96
N LYS A 71 3.91 -3.99 -12.56
CA LYS A 71 3.02 -4.34 -11.46
C LYS A 71 3.57 -3.73 -10.16
N CYS A 72 2.70 -3.09 -9.39
CA CYS A 72 3.03 -2.49 -8.09
C CYS A 72 2.14 -3.08 -7.00
N TYR A 73 2.64 -3.13 -5.78
CA TYR A 73 1.90 -3.57 -4.60
C TYR A 73 1.80 -2.44 -3.60
N ALA A 74 0.69 -2.39 -2.87
CA ALA A 74 0.59 -1.72 -1.60
C ALA A 74 0.23 -2.76 -0.54
N LYS A 75 1.05 -2.87 0.50
CA LYS A 75 0.83 -3.78 1.61
C LYS A 75 0.72 -3.02 2.92
N LEU A 76 -0.28 -3.38 3.72
CA LEU A 76 -0.44 -2.92 5.08
C LEU A 76 0.13 -3.95 6.05
N ASP A 77 1.15 -3.58 6.82
CA ASP A 77 1.77 -4.42 7.83
C ASP A 77 1.33 -4.03 9.26
N ASP A 78 0.86 -5.05 9.98
CA ASP A 78 0.54 -5.16 11.41
C ASP A 78 1.74 -5.18 12.36
N PHE A 79 2.27 -4.06 12.90
CA PHE A 79 3.41 -4.13 13.85
C PHE A 79 3.01 -4.52 15.29
N GLY A 80 1.72 -4.64 15.59
CA GLY A 80 1.16 -5.06 16.88
C GLY A 80 1.18 -3.97 17.96
N SER A 81 2.02 -2.94 17.81
CA SER A 81 1.98 -1.73 18.63
C SER A 81 2.64 -0.52 17.95
N VAL A 82 2.34 0.68 18.46
CA VAL A 82 2.96 1.93 18.01
C VAL A 82 4.46 1.92 18.31
N GLU A 83 4.85 1.37 19.47
CA GLU A 83 6.26 1.26 19.90
C GLU A 83 7.06 0.39 18.93
N ALA A 84 6.52 -0.77 18.54
CA ALA A 84 7.17 -1.66 17.59
C ALA A 84 7.43 -0.98 16.23
N LEU A 85 6.45 -0.22 15.72
CA LEU A 85 6.64 0.53 14.47
C LEU A 85 7.65 1.68 14.63
N ARG A 86 7.65 2.39 15.76
CA ARG A 86 8.64 3.45 16.04
C ARG A 86 10.05 2.89 16.12
N ASP A 87 10.24 1.75 16.78
CA ASP A 87 11.54 1.07 16.88
C ASP A 87 12.03 0.59 15.51
N PHE A 88 11.14 0.05 14.69
CA PHE A 88 11.46 -0.38 13.33
C PHE A 88 11.80 0.79 12.39
N SER A 89 10.99 1.84 12.40
CA SER A 89 11.10 2.97 11.48
C SER A 89 12.15 4.02 11.90
N GLY A 90 12.49 4.06 13.19
CA GLY A 90 13.27 5.15 13.78
C GLY A 90 12.53 6.49 13.84
N LEU A 91 11.22 6.51 13.63
CA LEU A 91 10.40 7.73 13.58
C LEU A 91 9.58 7.92 14.86
N PRO A 92 10.02 8.74 15.82
CA PRO A 92 9.38 8.84 17.14
C PRO A 92 7.99 9.51 17.11
N ALA A 93 7.64 10.21 16.03
CA ALA A 93 6.38 10.94 15.89
C ALA A 93 5.23 10.11 15.30
N LEU A 94 5.42 8.80 15.06
CA LEU A 94 4.34 7.94 14.56
C LEU A 94 3.29 7.69 15.65
N HIS A 95 2.02 7.71 15.28
CA HIS A 95 0.88 7.49 16.20
C HIS A 95 0.01 6.30 15.77
N THR A 96 0.61 5.34 15.08
CA THR A 96 -0.05 4.16 14.52
C THR A 96 0.88 2.96 14.63
N GLN A 97 0.29 1.76 14.61
CA GLN A 97 0.98 0.47 14.48
C GLN A 97 1.00 -0.06 13.02
N TYR A 98 0.34 0.63 12.11
CA TYR A 98 0.15 0.19 10.73
C TYR A 98 1.12 0.89 9.79
N LEU A 99 1.85 0.11 8.99
CA LEU A 99 2.74 0.60 7.93
C LEU A 99 2.20 0.19 6.57
N VAL A 100 1.92 1.16 5.71
CA VAL A 100 1.65 0.91 4.29
C VAL A 100 2.94 1.07 3.51
N THR A 101 3.37 0.01 2.83
CA THR A 101 4.50 0.08 1.90
C THR A 101 4.00 -0.07 0.47
N VAL A 102 4.26 0.95 -0.36
CA VAL A 102 4.02 0.89 -1.82
C VAL A 102 5.33 0.59 -2.55
N MET A 103 5.33 -0.45 -3.36
CA MET A 103 6.55 -0.99 -3.96
C MET A 103 6.29 -1.60 -5.34
N LEU A 104 7.34 -1.85 -6.13
CA LEU A 104 7.20 -2.70 -7.30
C LEU A 104 6.99 -4.15 -6.86
N ALA A 105 6.29 -4.94 -7.67
CA ALA A 105 6.08 -6.36 -7.38
C ALA A 105 7.40 -7.17 -7.26
N GLU A 106 8.47 -6.69 -7.88
CA GLU A 106 9.81 -7.28 -7.82
C GLU A 106 10.57 -6.97 -6.52
N ASP A 107 10.10 -5.97 -5.76
CA ASP A 107 10.71 -5.57 -4.47
C ASP A 107 10.08 -6.33 -3.27
N TYR A 108 8.99 -7.07 -3.50
CA TYR A 108 8.23 -7.81 -2.50
C TYR A 108 8.75 -9.24 -2.32
#